data_AF-J9CAC9-F1
#
_entry.id   AF-J9CAC9-F1
#
_cell.length_a   1.000
_cell.length_b   1.000
_cell.length_c   1.000
_cell.angle_alpha   90.00
_cell.angle_beta   90.00
_cell.angle_gamma   90.00
#
_symmetry.space_group_name_H-M   'P 1'
#
loop_
_entity.id
_entity.type
_entity.pdbx_description
1 polymer ?
#
loop_
_entity_poly.entity_id
_entity_poly.type
_entity_poly.pdbx_seq_one_letter_code
_entity_poly.pdbx_strand_id
1 'polypeptide(L)'
;MRDDLKTLLGGAAQLAVGVAVGAAAVGLYLFSFSHDLPHESWIEIGQEILLFGALVLMGLSAKKDPRYAGGILLITAFLTALFVRELDAWLDDLFHGAWKYV
;
A
#
# COMPACT_ATOMS: atom_id res chain seq x y z
N MET A 1 14.51 27.62 14.63
CA MET A 1 14.93 26.57 15.59
C MET A 1 13.77 25.72 16.12
N ARG A 2 12.76 26.28 16.80
CA ARG A 2 11.67 25.46 17.40
C ARG A 2 10.78 24.75 16.36
N ASP A 3 10.61 25.34 15.19
CA ASP A 3 9.79 24.75 14.10
C ASP A 3 10.60 23.79 13.22
N ASP A 4 11.91 24.01 13.07
CA ASP A 4 12.82 23.08 12.39
C ASP A 4 12.90 21.77 13.17
N LEU A 5 13.01 21.84 14.50
CA LEU A 5 13.04 20.67 15.37
C LEU A 5 11.75 19.84 15.28
N LYS A 6 10.58 20.49 15.22
CA LYS A 6 9.29 19.78 15.03
C LYS A 6 9.24 19.08 13.68
N THR A 7 9.74 19.72 12.63
CA THR A 7 9.79 19.15 11.28
C THR A 7 10.69 17.92 11.25
N LEU A 8 11.87 18.02 11.85
CA LEU A 8 12.81 16.90 11.99
C LEU A 8 12.22 15.74 12.80
N LEU A 9 11.60 16.03 13.95
CA LEU A 9 10.95 14.99 14.77
C LEU A 9 9.77 14.34 14.05
N GLY A 10 8.98 15.12 13.31
CA GLY A 10 7.90 14.61 12.49
C GLY A 10 8.40 13.66 11.40
N GLY A 11 9.47 14.06 10.68
CA GLY A 11 10.10 13.21 9.67
C GLY A 11 10.71 11.94 10.26
N ALA A 12 11.38 12.03 11.41
CA ALA A 12 11.94 10.87 12.10
C ALA A 12 10.85 9.88 12.55
N ALA A 13 9.72 10.39 13.05
CA ALA A 13 8.57 9.56 13.41
C ALA A 13 7.96 8.86 12.19
N GLN A 14 7.79 9.57 11.07
CA GLN A 14 7.29 9.00 9.81
C GLN A 14 8.22 7.90 9.29
N LEU A 15 9.54 8.12 9.35
CA LEU A 15 10.53 7.12 8.98
C LEU A 15 10.44 5.89 9.88
N ALA A 16 10.36 6.08 11.21
CA ALA A 16 10.24 4.98 12.16
C ALA A 16 8.97 4.14 11.92
N VAL A 17 7.85 4.78 11.61
CA VAL A 17 6.61 4.09 11.22
C VAL A 17 6.83 3.28 9.93
N GLY A 18 7.43 3.88 8.91
CA GLY A 18 7.74 3.17 7.66
C GLY A 18 8.63 1.94 7.85
N VAL A 19 9.67 2.06 8.69
CA VAL A 19 10.55 0.95 9.06
C VAL A 19 9.79 -0.14 9.81
N ALA A 20 8.95 0.23 10.78
CA ALA A 20 8.16 -0.74 11.55
C ALA A 20 7.17 -1.50 10.66
N VAL A 21 6.49 -0.81 9.75
CA VAL A 21 5.58 -1.42 8.77
C VAL A 21 6.33 -2.36 7.84
N GLY A 22 7.49 -1.95 7.32
CA GLY A 22 8.33 -2.81 6.47
C GLY A 22 8.82 -4.06 7.21
N ALA A 23 9.28 -3.91 8.45
CA ALA A 23 9.69 -5.03 9.28
C ALA A 23 8.54 -6.00 9.58
N ALA A 24 7.33 -5.48 9.83
CA ALA A 24 6.14 -6.30 10.03
C ALA A 24 5.77 -7.10 8.77
N ALA A 25 5.86 -6.49 7.59
CA ALA A 25 5.61 -7.18 6.31
C ALA A 25 6.62 -8.31 6.07
N VAL A 26 7.91 -8.08 6.35
CA VAL A 26 8.94 -9.14 6.29
C VAL A 26 8.67 -10.23 7.32
N GLY A 27 8.25 -9.85 8.53
CA GLY A 27 7.87 -10.80 9.58
C GLY A 27 6.71 -11.71 9.17
N LEU A 28 5.66 -11.14 8.54
CA LEU A 28 4.55 -11.90 7.98
C LEU A 28 5.00 -12.86 6.88
N TYR A 29 5.95 -12.44 6.03
CA TYR A 29 6.52 -13.29 4.99
C TYR A 29 7.27 -14.49 5.57
N LEU A 30 8.14 -14.25 6.56
CA LEU A 30 8.87 -15.33 7.23
C LEU A 30 7.95 -16.27 8.01
N PHE A 31 6.89 -15.72 8.60
CA PHE A 31 5.86 -16.50 9.29
C PHE A 31 5.12 -17.43 8.33
N SER A 32 4.73 -16.91 7.15
CA SER A 32 4.12 -17.69 6.07
C SER A 32 5.03 -18.83 5.59
N PHE A 33 6.34 -18.61 5.55
CA PHE A 33 7.29 -19.67 5.20
C PHE A 33 7.33 -20.85 6.19
N SER A 34 6.92 -20.63 7.43
CA SER A 34 7.00 -21.60 8.52
C SER A 34 5.67 -22.29 8.83
N HIS A 35 4.57 -21.87 8.18
CA HIS A 35 3.22 -22.38 8.41
C HIS A 35 2.52 -22.58 7.07
N ASP A 36 1.88 -23.73 6.86
CA ASP A 36 1.00 -23.91 5.70
C ASP A 36 -0.20 -22.96 5.82
N LEU A 37 -0.20 -21.89 5.01
CA LEU A 37 -1.29 -20.94 4.93
C LEU A 37 -2.23 -21.33 3.77
N PRO A 38 -3.55 -21.07 3.90
CA PRO A 38 -4.50 -21.25 2.80
C PRO A 38 -4.16 -20.39 1.57
N HIS A 39 -4.82 -20.71 0.45
CA HIS A 39 -4.69 -20.01 -0.82
C HIS A 39 -5.06 -18.51 -0.74
N GLU A 40 -5.86 -18.13 0.26
CA GLU A 40 -6.04 -16.75 0.69
C GLU A 40 -5.21 -16.56 1.96
N SER A 41 -4.01 -16.05 1.77
CA SER A 41 -2.99 -16.02 2.81
C SER A 41 -2.99 -14.66 3.53
N TRP A 42 -2.65 -14.66 4.81
CA TRP A 42 -2.49 -13.41 5.59
C TRP A 42 -1.49 -12.44 4.96
N ILE A 43 -0.58 -12.93 4.11
CA ILE A 43 0.35 -12.08 3.39
C ILE A 43 -0.28 -11.36 2.21
N GLU A 44 -1.20 -11.97 1.47
CA GLU A 44 -1.93 -11.31 0.38
C GLU A 44 -2.79 -10.17 0.93
N ILE A 45 -3.55 -10.44 1.99
CA ILE A 45 -4.33 -9.40 2.69
C ILE A 45 -3.42 -8.28 3.19
N GLY A 46 -2.26 -8.64 3.78
CA GLY A 46 -1.28 -7.68 4.25
C GLY A 46 -0.74 -6.79 3.11
N GLN A 47 -0.39 -7.38 1.97
CA GLN A 47 0.09 -6.66 0.79
C GLN A 47 -0.98 -5.73 0.23
N GLU A 48 -2.23 -6.19 0.16
CA GLU A 48 -3.36 -5.40 -0.32
C GLU A 48 -3.64 -4.18 0.58
N ILE A 49 -3.65 -4.38 1.91
CA ILE A 49 -3.82 -3.27 2.88
C ILE A 49 -2.71 -2.23 2.72
N LEU A 50 -1.46 -2.66 2.54
CA LEU A 50 -0.32 -1.77 2.33
C LEU A 50 -0.44 -1.00 1.01
N LEU A 51 -0.87 -1.66 -0.06
CA LEU A 51 -1.10 -1.05 -1.36
C LEU A 51 -2.21 0.00 -1.30
N PHE A 52 -3.34 -0.33 -0.66
CA PHE A 52 -4.43 0.61 -0.43
C PHE A 52 -3.99 1.81 0.41
N GLY A 53 -3.23 1.55 1.50
CA GLY A 53 -2.64 2.60 2.32
C GLY A 53 -1.74 3.54 1.52
N ALA A 54 -0.86 2.99 0.68
CA ALA A 54 0.02 3.77 -0.19
C ALA A 54 -0.78 4.63 -1.17
N LEU A 55 -1.80 4.06 -1.82
CA LEU A 55 -2.72 4.78 -2.70
C LEU A 55 -3.39 5.97 -1.99
N VAL A 56 -3.94 5.75 -0.79
CA VAL A 56 -4.61 6.81 -0.02
C VAL A 56 -3.63 7.91 0.37
N LEU A 57 -2.45 7.55 0.88
CA LEU A 57 -1.42 8.51 1.29
C LEU A 57 -0.91 9.34 0.11
N MET A 58 -0.70 8.74 -1.05
CA MET A 58 -0.30 9.45 -2.27
C MET A 58 -1.42 10.40 -2.74
N GLY A 59 -2.67 9.94 -2.81
CA GLY A 59 -3.80 10.78 -3.20
C GLY A 59 -4.01 11.98 -2.26
N LEU A 60 -3.83 11.79 -0.95
CA LEU A 60 -3.86 12.88 0.03
C LEU A 60 -2.67 13.84 -0.13
N SER A 61 -1.50 13.33 -0.50
CA SER A 61 -0.31 14.15 -0.73
C SER A 61 -0.44 15.03 -1.96
N ALA A 62 -1.10 14.55 -3.03
CA ALA A 62 -1.41 15.37 -4.22
C ALA A 62 -2.25 16.61 -3.88
N LYS A 63 -3.13 16.52 -2.88
CA LYS A 63 -3.94 17.66 -2.41
C LYS A 63 -3.14 18.67 -1.58
N LYS A 64 -2.06 18.22 -0.93
CA LYS A 64 -1.26 19.04 -0.01
C LYS A 64 -0.17 19.84 -0.72
N ASP A 65 0.39 19.32 -1.81
CA ASP A 65 1.42 20.01 -2.60
C ASP A 65 1.00 20.14 -4.07
N PRO A 66 0.28 21.23 -4.43
CA PRO A 66 -0.20 21.46 -5.79
C PRO A 66 0.91 21.51 -6.85
N ARG A 67 2.15 21.84 -6.45
CA ARG A 67 3.29 21.94 -7.38
C ARG A 67 3.63 20.59 -8.00
N TYR A 68 3.48 19.51 -7.24
CA TYR A 68 3.80 18.14 -7.67
C TYR A 68 2.55 17.28 -7.90
N ALA A 69 1.36 17.84 -7.74
CA ALA A 69 0.09 17.13 -7.79
C ALA A 69 -0.06 16.27 -9.05
N GLY A 70 0.33 16.76 -10.23
CA GLY A 70 0.23 15.99 -11.47
C GLY A 70 1.02 14.68 -11.44
N GLY A 71 2.27 14.72 -10.97
CA GLY A 71 3.11 13.51 -10.84
C GLY A 71 2.59 12.56 -9.75
N ILE A 72 2.15 13.11 -8.62
CA ILE A 72 1.59 12.31 -7.52
C ILE A 72 0.28 11.64 -7.94
N LEU A 73 -0.56 12.31 -8.73
CA LEU A 73 -1.79 11.73 -9.26
C LEU A 73 -1.51 10.59 -10.24
N LEU A 74 -0.45 10.69 -11.05
CA LEU A 74 -0.04 9.59 -11.93
C LEU A 74 0.36 8.35 -11.11
N ILE A 75 1.16 8.55 -10.05
CA ILE A 75 1.54 7.47 -9.11
C ILE A 75 0.29 6.90 -8.44
N THR A 76 -0.62 7.76 -7.97
CA THR A 76 -1.87 7.34 -7.32
C THR A 76 -2.71 6.48 -8.26
N ALA A 77 -2.91 6.92 -9.51
CA ALA A 77 -3.67 6.19 -10.52
C ALA A 77 -3.02 4.84 -10.88
N PHE A 78 -1.69 4.78 -10.94
CA PHE A 78 -0.97 3.53 -11.12
C PHE A 78 -1.21 2.56 -9.95
N LEU A 79 -1.11 3.04 -8.71
CA LEU A 79 -1.42 2.23 -7.53
C LEU A 79 -2.89 1.80 -7.50
N THR A 80 -3.81 2.62 -8.00
CA THR A 80 -5.23 2.26 -8.12
C THR A 80 -5.42 1.10 -9.09
N ALA A 81 -4.76 1.15 -10.25
CA ALA A 81 -4.83 0.08 -11.23
C ALA A 81 -4.29 -1.24 -10.66
N LEU A 82 -3.18 -1.19 -9.93
CA LEU A 82 -2.65 -2.37 -9.22
C LEU A 82 -3.62 -2.87 -8.15
N PHE A 83 -4.21 -1.98 -7.36
CA PHE A 83 -5.14 -2.37 -6.30
C PHE A 83 -6.39 -3.06 -6.86
N VAL A 84 -6.98 -2.52 -7.93
CA VAL A 84 -8.11 -3.15 -8.62
C VAL A 84 -7.72 -4.52 -9.20
N ARG A 85 -6.47 -4.68 -9.67
CA ARG A 85 -5.94 -5.96 -10.16
C ARG A 85 -5.81 -7.00 -9.06
N GLU A 86 -5.35 -6.64 -7.86
CA GLU A 86 -5.26 -7.60 -6.74
C GLU A 86 -6.66 -8.00 -6.25
N LEU A 87 -7.60 -7.05 -6.25
CA LEU A 87 -9.00 -7.31 -5.93
C LEU A 87 -9.72 -8.22 -6.93
N ASP A 88 -9.14 -8.48 -8.11
CA ASP A 88 -9.76 -9.30 -9.17
C ASP A 88 -10.13 -10.69 -8.64
N ALA A 89 -9.32 -11.29 -7.76
CA ALA A 89 -9.64 -12.58 -7.13
C ALA A 89 -10.95 -12.56 -6.34
N TRP A 90 -11.24 -11.46 -5.64
CA TRP A 90 -12.47 -11.26 -4.88
C TRP A 90 -13.64 -10.85 -5.78
N LEU A 91 -13.36 -10.10 -6.83
CA LEU A 91 -14.35 -9.65 -7.80
C LEU A 91 -14.80 -10.79 -8.72
N ASP A 92 -13.95 -11.77 -9.00
CA ASP A 92 -14.24 -12.97 -9.78
C ASP A 92 -15.38 -13.81 -9.17
N ASP A 93 -15.47 -13.84 -7.84
CA ASP A 93 -16.56 -14.49 -7.10
C ASP A 93 -17.91 -13.79 -7.29
N LEU A 94 -17.89 -12.46 -7.50
CA LEU A 94 -19.10 -11.66 -7.74
C LEU A 94 -19.50 -11.67 -9.22
N PHE A 95 -18.52 -11.63 -10.12
CA PHE A 95 -18.69 -11.68 -11.56
C PHE A 95 -17.38 -12.18 -12.20
N HIS A 96 -17.44 -13.29 -12.93
CA HIS A 96 -16.25 -13.85 -13.60
C HIS A 96 -15.62 -12.80 -14.54
N GLY A 97 -14.36 -12.46 -14.29
CA GLY A 97 -13.75 -11.19 -14.62
C GLY A 97 -13.49 -10.90 -16.09
N ALA A 98 -13.33 -9.60 -16.37
CA ALA A 98 -12.97 -9.03 -17.68
C ALA A 98 -11.55 -9.41 -18.16
N TRP A 99 -10.74 -10.03 -17.28
CA TRP A 99 -9.33 -10.36 -17.49
C TRP A 99 -9.09 -11.87 -17.69
N LYS A 100 -10.15 -12.68 -17.67
CA LYS A 100 -10.08 -14.10 -18.00
C LYS A 100 -9.80 -14.25 -19.49
N TYR A 101 -8.55 -14.54 -19.84
CA TYR A 101 -8.22 -15.01 -21.19
C TYR A 101 -8.91 -16.37 -21.37
N VAL A 102 -9.90 -16.41 -22.26
CA VAL A 102 -10.51 -17.66 -22.76
C VAL A 102 -9.47 -18.46 -23.53
#